data_AF-A0A924XYP4-F1
#
_entry.id   AF-A0A924XYP4-F1
#
_cell.length_a   1.000
_cell.length_b   1.000
_cell.length_c   1.000
_cell.angle_alpha   90.00
_cell.angle_beta   90.00
_cell.angle_gamma   90.00
#
_symmetry.space_group_name_H-M   'P 1'
#
loop_
_entity.id
_entity.type
_entity.pdbx_description
1 polymer ?
#
loop_
_entity_poly.entity_id
_entity_poly.type
_entity_poly.pdbx_seq_one_letter_code
_entity_poly.pdbx_strand_id
1 'polypeptide(L)'
;KVINALEPFQKGQIFVDGQAVHDPKTDLPKQRSRVGMVFQNFELFPHLSVTENLTLAQVKVLGRTEEAARDKGLKLLDRVGLIAHKDKFPGQLSGGQQQRVAIARALSMDPIAMLFDEPTSALDPEMINEVLDVMVELAKEGMTMMVVTHEMEFARKVAHRIIFMDAGKIIEDCTKDEFFGTPRSERAQLFLSKILHH
;
A
#
# COMPACT_ATOMS: atom_id res chain seq x y z
N LYS A 1 5.16 -3.26 -8.54
CA LYS A 1 6.61 -3.23 -8.18
C LYS A 1 7.47 -2.33 -9.07
N VAL A 2 7.31 -2.37 -10.40
CA VAL A 2 8.08 -1.53 -11.36
C VAL A 2 7.98 -0.01 -11.13
N ILE A 3 6.85 0.48 -10.61
CA ILE A 3 6.63 1.92 -10.35
C ILE A 3 7.65 2.50 -9.37
N ASN A 4 8.06 1.74 -8.36
CA ASN A 4 9.02 2.18 -7.34
C ASN A 4 10.45 1.68 -7.62
N ALA A 5 10.72 1.27 -8.87
CA ALA A 5 11.98 0.66 -9.31
C ALA A 5 12.43 -0.54 -8.47
N LEU A 6 11.51 -1.30 -7.86
CA LEU A 6 11.88 -2.52 -7.13
C LEU A 6 12.13 -3.70 -8.08
N GLU A 7 11.53 -3.65 -9.27
CA GLU A 7 11.77 -4.57 -10.36
C GLU A 7 12.10 -3.78 -11.63
N PRO A 8 13.10 -4.21 -12.42
CA PRO A 8 13.40 -3.59 -13.71
C PRO A 8 12.34 -4.00 -14.76
N PHE A 9 12.24 -3.21 -15.84
CA PHE A 9 11.40 -3.52 -17.00
C PHE A 9 12.22 -3.39 -18.29
N GLN A 10 11.88 -4.17 -19.33
CA GLN A 10 12.71 -4.25 -20.54
C GLN A 10 12.47 -3.11 -21.55
N LYS A 11 11.23 -2.62 -21.66
CA LYS A 11 10.83 -1.58 -22.62
C LYS A 11 9.72 -0.70 -22.05
N GLY A 12 9.55 0.49 -22.61
CA GLY A 12 8.56 1.47 -22.18
C GLY A 12 9.17 2.54 -21.30
N GLN A 13 8.32 3.36 -20.68
CA GLN A 13 8.76 4.43 -19.79
C GLN A 13 7.76 4.54 -18.64
N ILE A 14 8.28 4.76 -17.44
CA ILE A 14 7.49 5.06 -16.25
C ILE A 14 7.99 6.38 -15.69
N PHE A 15 7.06 7.29 -15.44
CA PHE A 15 7.31 8.59 -14.82
C PHE A 15 6.55 8.67 -13.51
N VAL A 16 7.24 9.09 -12.46
CA VAL A 16 6.63 9.36 -11.14
C VAL A 16 7.02 10.78 -10.76
N ASP A 17 6.01 11.62 -10.55
CA ASP A 17 6.19 13.06 -10.30
C ASP A 17 7.13 13.74 -11.33
N GLY A 18 6.88 13.45 -12.61
CA GLY A 18 7.67 13.96 -13.73
C GLY A 18 9.07 13.34 -13.90
N GLN A 19 9.51 12.46 -13.00
CA GLN A 19 10.85 11.85 -13.06
C GLN A 19 10.80 10.44 -13.66
N ALA A 20 11.65 10.19 -14.65
CA ALA A 20 11.79 8.89 -15.27
C ALA A 20 12.42 7.88 -14.31
N VAL A 21 11.69 6.81 -13.98
CA VAL A 21 12.12 5.78 -13.02
C VAL A 21 13.33 4.95 -13.52
N HIS A 22 13.55 4.91 -14.83
CA HIS A 22 14.57 4.09 -15.49
C HIS A 22 15.83 4.87 -15.88
N ASP A 23 15.84 6.20 -15.71
CA ASP A 23 17.01 7.01 -16.04
C ASP A 23 18.12 6.73 -15.00
N PRO A 24 19.34 6.34 -15.41
CA PRO A 24 20.47 6.14 -14.50
C PRO A 24 20.82 7.36 -13.63
N LYS A 25 20.37 8.56 -14.04
CA LYS A 25 20.57 9.81 -13.29
C LYS A 25 19.52 10.05 -12.20
N THR A 26 18.44 9.26 -12.17
CA THR A 26 17.38 9.41 -11.17
C THR A 26 17.86 8.95 -9.80
N ASP A 27 17.71 9.81 -8.81
CA ASP A 27 17.94 9.47 -7.40
C ASP A 27 16.79 8.56 -6.91
N LEU A 28 16.95 7.26 -7.11
CA LEU A 28 15.95 6.25 -6.73
C LEU A 28 15.63 6.25 -5.24
N PRO A 29 16.60 6.35 -4.30
CA PRO A 29 16.28 6.51 -2.87
C PRO A 29 15.36 7.70 -2.58
N LYS A 30 15.63 8.86 -3.19
CA LYS A 30 14.78 10.06 -3.02
C LYS A 30 13.42 9.93 -3.68
N GLN A 31 13.33 9.22 -4.81
CA GLN A 31 12.04 8.93 -5.42
C GLN A 31 11.20 7.97 -4.56
N ARG A 32 11.83 6.92 -4.02
CA ARG A 32 11.19 5.93 -3.14
C ARG A 32 10.72 6.53 -1.82
N SER A 33 11.38 7.56 -1.29
CA SER A 33 10.90 8.24 -0.08
C SER A 33 9.57 8.98 -0.31
N ARG A 34 9.22 9.28 -1.57
CA ARG A 34 7.97 9.95 -1.95
C ARG A 34 6.85 9.00 -2.34
N VAL A 35 7.15 7.72 -2.59
CA VAL A 35 6.15 6.71 -2.94
C VAL A 35 6.19 5.60 -1.90
N GLY A 36 5.19 5.59 -1.03
CA GLY A 36 5.06 4.58 0.00
C GLY A 36 4.70 3.24 -0.61
N MET A 37 5.25 2.15 -0.06
CA MET A 37 4.92 0.80 -0.48
C MET A 37 4.59 -0.07 0.72
N VAL A 38 3.47 -0.77 0.63
CA VAL A 38 3.01 -1.78 1.58
C VAL A 38 2.97 -3.10 0.83
N PHE A 39 3.71 -4.08 1.35
CA PHE A 39 3.88 -5.39 0.73
C PHE A 39 2.89 -6.38 1.32
N GLN A 40 2.71 -7.51 0.63
CA GLN A 40 1.93 -8.65 1.11
C GLN A 40 2.51 -9.23 2.41
N ASN A 41 3.84 -9.38 2.46
CA ASN A 41 4.55 -9.67 3.70
C ASN A 41 4.84 -8.35 4.41
N PHE A 42 4.66 -8.27 5.73
CA PHE A 42 4.66 -6.99 6.47
C PHE A 42 5.98 -6.20 6.36
N GLU A 43 7.09 -6.88 6.00
CA GLU A 43 8.44 -6.34 5.81
C GLU A 43 8.90 -5.43 6.98
N LEU A 44 8.45 -5.70 8.21
CA LEU A 44 8.87 -4.97 9.41
C LEU A 44 10.27 -5.40 9.83
N PHE A 45 11.04 -4.48 10.42
CA PHE A 45 12.36 -4.79 10.97
C PHE A 45 12.18 -5.53 12.31
N PRO A 46 12.53 -6.82 12.40
CA PRO A 46 12.17 -7.65 13.56
C PRO A 46 12.99 -7.29 14.82
N HIS A 47 14.15 -6.67 14.65
CA HIS A 47 15.06 -6.26 15.71
C HIS A 47 14.78 -4.85 16.24
N LEU A 48 13.76 -4.18 15.71
CA LEU A 48 13.34 -2.84 16.11
C LEU A 48 11.93 -2.91 16.70
N SER A 49 11.66 -2.09 17.71
CA SER A 49 10.32 -1.85 18.21
C SER A 49 9.42 -1.24 17.13
N VAL A 50 8.11 -1.22 17.38
CA VAL A 50 7.14 -0.54 16.52
C VAL A 50 7.53 0.93 16.34
N THR A 51 7.81 1.66 17.43
CA THR A 51 8.21 3.07 17.33
C THR A 51 9.46 3.24 16.46
N GLU A 52 10.48 2.41 16.66
CA GLU A 52 11.73 2.47 15.87
C GLU A 52 11.49 2.14 14.38
N ASN A 53 10.58 1.20 14.08
CA ASN A 53 10.16 0.92 12.72
C ASN A 53 9.57 2.16 12.03
N LEU A 54 8.79 2.97 12.75
CA LEU A 54 8.19 4.19 12.22
C LEU A 54 9.18 5.35 12.10
N THR A 55 10.18 5.45 12.99
CA THR A 55 11.08 6.62 13.06
C THR A 55 12.37 6.49 12.25
N LEU A 56 12.87 5.28 12.02
CA LEU A 56 14.20 5.06 11.43
C LEU A 56 14.40 5.81 10.10
N ALA A 57 13.48 5.61 9.14
CA ALA A 57 13.60 6.22 7.83
C ALA A 57 13.35 7.74 7.87
N GLN A 58 12.50 8.22 8.78
CA GLN A 58 12.27 9.66 8.96
C GLN A 58 13.56 10.39 9.38
N VAL A 59 14.33 9.80 10.29
CA VAL A 59 15.59 10.39 10.75
C VAL A 59 16.67 10.24 9.68
N LYS A 60 16.84 9.02 9.13
CA LYS A 60 17.95 8.70 8.23
C LYS A 60 17.80 9.26 6.81
N VAL A 61 16.57 9.35 6.30
CA VAL A 61 16.30 9.74 4.91
C VAL A 61 15.73 11.15 4.82
N LEU A 62 14.82 11.53 5.72
CA LEU A 62 14.22 12.88 5.72
C LEU A 62 14.98 13.89 6.61
N GLY A 63 15.96 13.43 7.40
CA GLY A 63 16.75 14.29 8.28
C GLY A 63 15.96 14.91 9.43
N ARG A 64 14.84 14.28 9.84
CA ARG A 64 14.07 14.76 11.00
C ARG A 64 14.85 14.56 12.29
N THR A 65 14.60 15.42 13.27
CA THR A 65 15.05 15.16 14.65
C THR A 65 14.32 13.93 15.19
N GLU A 66 14.96 13.23 16.13
CA GLU A 66 14.36 12.05 16.76
C GLU A 66 13.02 12.38 17.43
N GLU A 67 12.92 13.54 18.07
CA GLU A 67 11.69 14.03 18.70
C GLU A 67 10.57 14.23 17.67
N ALA A 68 10.84 14.93 16.57
CA ALA A 68 9.84 15.16 15.52
C ALA A 68 9.42 13.86 14.83
N ALA A 69 10.38 12.96 14.59
CA ALA A 69 10.09 11.64 14.02
C ALA A 69 9.20 10.81 14.95
N ARG A 70 9.49 10.83 16.26
CA ARG A 70 8.73 10.12 17.29
C ARG A 70 7.32 10.68 17.44
N ASP A 71 7.15 11.99 17.53
CA ASP A 71 5.83 12.62 17.63
C ASP A 71 4.94 12.26 16.42
N LYS A 72 5.47 12.38 15.20
CA LYS A 72 4.75 11.99 13.99
C LYS A 72 4.45 10.48 13.96
N GLY A 73 5.44 9.65 14.28
CA GLY A 73 5.28 8.20 14.30
C GLY A 73 4.20 7.75 15.28
N LEU A 74 4.18 8.31 16.49
CA LEU A 74 3.16 7.99 17.49
C LEU A 74 1.76 8.47 17.09
N LYS A 75 1.64 9.65 16.46
CA LYS A 75 0.36 10.12 15.91
C LYS A 75 -0.19 9.18 14.82
N LEU A 76 0.66 8.70 13.93
CA LEU A 76 0.26 7.74 12.90
C LEU A 76 -0.04 6.35 13.48
N LEU A 77 0.68 5.95 14.53
CA LEU A 77 0.43 4.69 15.22
C LEU A 77 -0.91 4.71 15.97
N ASP A 78 -1.24 5.83 16.59
CA ASP A 78 -2.53 6.06 17.25
C ASP A 78 -3.67 6.07 16.24
N ARG A 79 -3.47 6.72 15.09
CA ARG A 79 -4.43 6.72 13.98
C ARG A 79 -4.77 5.31 13.50
N VAL A 80 -3.81 4.39 13.45
CA VAL A 80 -4.08 2.98 13.08
C VAL A 80 -4.51 2.12 14.27
N GLY A 81 -4.77 2.72 15.44
CA GLY A 81 -5.30 2.05 16.63
C GLY A 81 -4.29 1.19 17.38
N LEU A 82 -2.98 1.48 17.28
CA LEU A 82 -1.92 0.63 17.83
C LEU A 82 -0.99 1.35 18.81
N ILE A 83 -1.38 2.48 19.37
CA ILE A 83 -0.55 3.27 20.29
C ILE A 83 -0.08 2.47 21.52
N ALA A 84 -0.94 1.57 22.03
CA ALA A 84 -0.63 0.69 23.15
C ALA A 84 0.47 -0.35 22.83
N HIS A 85 0.84 -0.50 21.56
CA HIS A 85 1.85 -1.44 21.08
C HIS A 85 3.16 -0.77 20.64
N LYS A 86 3.32 0.53 20.91
CA LYS A 86 4.49 1.33 20.46
C LYS A 86 5.86 0.76 20.84
N ASP A 87 5.94 0.05 21.98
CA ASP A 87 7.19 -0.50 22.52
C ASP A 87 7.33 -2.02 22.25
N LYS A 88 6.34 -2.64 21.58
CA LYS A 88 6.43 -4.04 21.17
C LYS A 88 7.34 -4.21 19.97
N PHE A 89 7.83 -5.43 19.77
CA PHE A 89 8.53 -5.87 18.56
C PHE A 89 7.56 -6.59 17.61
N PRO A 90 7.84 -6.63 16.28
CA PRO A 90 6.94 -7.24 15.29
C PRO A 90 6.48 -8.66 15.61
N GLY A 91 7.36 -9.50 16.17
CA GLY A 91 7.01 -10.88 16.57
C GLY A 91 5.99 -10.99 17.70
N GLN A 92 5.62 -9.87 18.34
CA GLN A 92 4.62 -9.80 19.41
C GLN A 92 3.26 -9.26 18.94
N LEU A 93 3.08 -9.10 17.62
CA LEU A 93 1.89 -8.54 16.98
C LEU A 93 1.20 -9.58 16.10
N SER A 94 -0.13 -9.53 16.02
CA SER A 94 -0.89 -10.31 15.02
C SER A 94 -0.56 -9.84 13.60
N GLY A 95 -0.90 -10.64 12.58
CA GLY A 95 -0.67 -10.26 11.17
C GLY A 95 -1.35 -8.92 10.82
N GLY A 96 -2.63 -8.74 11.20
CA GLY A 96 -3.36 -7.48 10.97
C GLY A 96 -2.72 -6.28 11.67
N GLN A 97 -2.20 -6.48 12.89
CA GLN A 97 -1.46 -5.44 13.61
C GLN A 97 -0.14 -5.11 12.91
N GLN A 98 0.62 -6.11 12.46
CA GLN A 98 1.86 -5.88 11.72
C GLN A 98 1.60 -5.11 10.42
N GLN A 99 0.52 -5.43 9.72
CA GLN A 99 0.19 -4.72 8.49
C GLN A 99 -0.24 -3.27 8.73
N ARG A 100 -1.02 -3.01 9.77
CA ARG A 100 -1.35 -1.63 10.20
C ARG A 100 -0.10 -0.83 10.60
N VAL A 101 0.87 -1.46 11.26
CA VAL A 101 2.20 -0.85 11.53
C VAL A 101 2.96 -0.57 10.23
N ALA A 102 2.92 -1.49 9.25
CA ALA A 102 3.57 -1.30 7.96
C ALA A 102 2.98 -0.10 7.19
N ILE A 103 1.65 0.06 7.23
CA ILE A 103 0.95 1.23 6.69
C ILE A 103 1.42 2.51 7.40
N ALA A 104 1.39 2.54 8.73
CA ALA A 104 1.82 3.71 9.50
C ALA A 104 3.30 4.08 9.23
N ARG A 105 4.17 3.07 9.08
CA ARG A 105 5.58 3.26 8.70
C ARG A 105 5.71 3.88 7.31
N ALA A 106 4.97 3.41 6.33
CA ALA A 106 5.00 3.98 4.98
C ALA A 106 4.47 5.44 4.96
N LEU A 107 3.39 5.72 5.69
CA LEU A 107 2.83 7.07 5.83
C LEU A 107 3.76 8.04 6.58
N SER A 108 4.60 7.53 7.47
CA SER A 108 5.55 8.34 8.24
C SER A 108 6.54 9.10 7.34
N MET A 109 6.72 8.64 6.10
CA MET A 109 7.58 9.26 5.10
C MET A 109 6.95 10.43 4.33
N ASP A 110 5.67 10.77 4.58
CA ASP A 110 4.88 11.73 3.80
C ASP A 110 4.88 11.45 2.28
N PRO A 111 4.47 10.24 1.87
CA PRO A 111 4.43 9.90 0.46
C PRO A 111 3.32 10.68 -0.27
N ILE A 112 3.57 11.00 -1.54
CA ILE A 112 2.56 11.59 -2.43
C ILE A 112 1.58 10.53 -2.97
N ALA A 113 1.99 9.25 -2.93
CA ALA A 113 1.19 8.12 -3.35
C ALA A 113 1.56 6.85 -2.56
N MET A 114 0.57 6.01 -2.32
CA MET A 114 0.72 4.73 -1.63
C MET A 114 0.45 3.57 -2.60
N LEU A 115 1.41 2.65 -2.68
CA LEU A 115 1.30 1.41 -3.43
C LEU A 115 1.02 0.26 -2.45
N PHE A 116 -0.07 -0.46 -2.67
CA PHE A 116 -0.42 -1.63 -1.89
C PHE A 116 -0.35 -2.85 -2.80
N ASP A 117 0.50 -3.81 -2.43
CA ASP A 117 0.70 -5.06 -3.15
C ASP A 117 0.09 -6.19 -2.33
N GLU A 118 -1.18 -6.50 -2.59
CA GLU A 118 -1.93 -7.56 -1.90
C GLU A 118 -1.88 -7.49 -0.37
N PRO A 119 -2.30 -6.35 0.23
CA PRO A 119 -2.03 -6.08 1.63
C PRO A 119 -2.77 -6.99 2.62
N THR A 120 -3.78 -7.75 2.17
CA THR A 120 -4.59 -8.64 3.02
C THR A 120 -4.40 -10.12 2.73
N SER A 121 -3.71 -10.49 1.63
CA SER A 121 -3.63 -11.89 1.17
C SER A 121 -2.88 -12.84 2.12
N ALA A 122 -2.04 -12.31 3.00
CA ALA A 122 -1.30 -13.10 4.01
C ALA A 122 -1.97 -13.09 5.39
N LEU A 123 -3.19 -12.57 5.51
CA LEU A 123 -3.91 -12.42 6.77
C LEU A 123 -4.99 -13.47 6.93
N ASP A 124 -5.23 -13.85 8.19
CA ASP A 124 -6.40 -14.62 8.56
C ASP A 124 -7.69 -13.81 8.28
N PRO A 125 -8.79 -14.44 7.84
CA PRO A 125 -10.02 -13.74 7.43
C PRO A 125 -10.58 -12.74 8.45
N GLU A 126 -10.44 -13.04 9.74
CA GLU A 126 -10.89 -12.18 10.84
C GLU A 126 -10.12 -10.85 10.96
N MET A 127 -8.88 -10.79 10.44
CA MET A 127 -8.00 -9.62 10.51
C MET A 127 -8.08 -8.71 9.27
N ILE A 128 -8.70 -9.18 8.19
CA ILE A 128 -8.74 -8.48 6.89
C ILE A 128 -9.43 -7.13 7.02
N ASN A 129 -10.59 -7.09 7.68
CA ASN A 129 -11.41 -5.88 7.81
C ASN A 129 -10.66 -4.75 8.52
N GLU A 130 -9.87 -5.07 9.55
CA GLU A 130 -9.09 -4.05 10.28
C GLU A 130 -8.08 -3.32 9.40
N VAL A 131 -7.50 -4.02 8.42
CA VAL A 131 -6.55 -3.42 7.46
C VAL A 131 -7.29 -2.65 6.39
N LEU A 132 -8.39 -3.20 5.87
CA LEU A 132 -9.21 -2.54 4.86
C LEU A 132 -9.81 -1.23 5.38
N ASP A 133 -10.24 -1.17 6.64
CA ASP A 133 -10.80 0.05 7.23
C ASP A 133 -9.78 1.20 7.23
N VAL A 134 -8.53 0.93 7.60
CA VAL A 134 -7.43 1.92 7.52
C VAL A 134 -7.22 2.38 6.07
N MET A 135 -7.26 1.45 5.11
CA MET A 135 -7.12 1.80 3.69
C MET A 135 -8.30 2.63 3.17
N VAL A 136 -9.52 2.36 3.64
CA VAL A 136 -10.72 3.13 3.29
C VAL A 136 -10.63 4.56 3.84
N GLU A 137 -10.15 4.73 5.07
CA GLU A 137 -9.90 6.06 5.65
C GLU A 137 -8.89 6.87 4.84
N LEU A 138 -7.76 6.25 4.47
CA LEU A 138 -6.75 6.89 3.62
C LEU A 138 -7.33 7.36 2.28
N ALA A 139 -8.15 6.53 1.64
CA ALA A 139 -8.80 6.87 0.39
C ALA A 139 -9.75 8.07 0.54
N LYS A 140 -10.54 8.10 1.63
CA LYS A 140 -11.47 9.21 1.92
C LYS A 140 -10.77 10.53 2.21
N GLU A 141 -9.56 10.48 2.74
CA GLU A 141 -8.71 11.67 2.96
C GLU A 141 -8.04 12.19 1.68
N GLY A 142 -8.23 11.51 0.55
CA GLY A 142 -7.67 11.93 -0.75
C GLY A 142 -6.25 11.44 -0.99
N MET A 143 -5.77 10.43 -0.26
CA MET A 143 -4.49 9.79 -0.57
C MET A 143 -4.54 9.16 -1.97
N THR A 144 -3.55 9.44 -2.80
CA THR A 144 -3.41 8.73 -4.08
C THR A 144 -2.96 7.30 -3.82
N MET A 145 -3.78 6.33 -4.23
CA MET A 145 -3.54 4.92 -3.94
C MET A 145 -3.57 4.09 -5.23
N MET A 146 -2.60 3.18 -5.36
CA MET A 146 -2.66 2.07 -6.30
C MET A 146 -2.67 0.77 -5.52
N VAL A 147 -3.73 -0.01 -5.67
CA VAL A 147 -3.97 -1.20 -4.85
C VAL A 147 -4.11 -2.41 -5.77
N VAL A 148 -3.26 -3.41 -5.57
CA VAL A 148 -3.46 -4.77 -6.07
C VAL A 148 -4.17 -5.54 -4.97
N THR A 149 -5.35 -6.08 -5.27
CA THR A 149 -6.16 -6.79 -4.26
C THR A 149 -7.13 -7.78 -4.91
N HIS A 150 -7.49 -8.81 -4.15
CA HIS A 150 -8.61 -9.71 -4.44
C HIS A 150 -9.89 -9.35 -3.65
N GLU A 151 -9.83 -8.33 -2.79
CA GLU A 151 -10.95 -7.87 -1.96
C GLU A 151 -11.91 -7.00 -2.77
N MET A 152 -12.85 -7.64 -3.48
CA MET A 152 -13.74 -6.93 -4.41
C MET A 152 -14.69 -5.96 -3.70
N GLU A 153 -15.08 -6.22 -2.46
CA GLU A 153 -15.90 -5.29 -1.68
C GLU A 153 -15.15 -3.98 -1.38
N PHE A 154 -13.85 -4.06 -1.07
CA PHE A 154 -13.01 -2.87 -0.90
C PHE A 154 -12.96 -2.06 -2.19
N ALA A 155 -12.70 -2.72 -3.33
CA ALA A 155 -12.67 -2.07 -4.63
C ALA A 155 -14.02 -1.38 -4.96
N ARG A 156 -15.15 -2.05 -4.71
CA ARG A 156 -16.50 -1.46 -4.87
C ARG A 156 -16.70 -0.21 -4.01
N LYS A 157 -16.20 -0.22 -2.77
CA LYS A 157 -16.36 0.91 -1.83
C LYS A 157 -15.54 2.12 -2.26
N VAL A 158 -14.24 1.98 -2.53
CA VAL A 158 -13.33 3.14 -2.64
C VAL A 158 -12.65 3.35 -3.99
N ALA A 159 -12.71 2.39 -4.93
CA ALA A 159 -12.01 2.56 -6.19
C ALA A 159 -12.66 3.64 -7.08
N HIS A 160 -11.84 4.49 -7.66
CA HIS A 160 -12.25 5.44 -8.71
C HIS A 160 -12.16 4.80 -10.10
N ARG A 161 -11.19 3.91 -10.28
CA ARG A 161 -10.83 3.25 -11.54
C ARG A 161 -10.39 1.83 -11.25
N ILE A 162 -10.81 0.89 -12.08
CA ILE A 162 -10.44 -0.52 -12.02
C ILE A 162 -9.60 -0.85 -13.25
N ILE A 163 -8.45 -1.48 -13.02
CA ILE A 163 -7.59 -2.03 -14.06
C ILE A 163 -7.67 -3.54 -13.93
N PHE A 164 -8.31 -4.20 -14.90
CA PHE A 164 -8.36 -5.65 -14.96
C PHE A 164 -7.28 -6.16 -15.90
N MET A 165 -6.42 -7.03 -15.39
CA MET A 165 -5.28 -7.57 -16.13
C MET A 165 -5.40 -9.08 -16.28
N ASP A 166 -4.99 -9.59 -17.44
CA ASP A 166 -4.87 -11.03 -17.71
C ASP A 166 -3.69 -11.25 -18.67
N ALA A 167 -2.92 -12.31 -18.43
CA ALA A 167 -1.75 -12.68 -19.24
C ALA A 167 -0.79 -11.51 -19.56
N GLY A 168 -0.54 -10.64 -18.57
CA GLY A 168 0.39 -9.49 -18.72
C GLY A 168 -0.15 -8.32 -19.54
N LYS A 169 -1.45 -8.28 -19.84
CA LYS A 169 -2.11 -7.20 -20.57
C LYS A 169 -3.24 -6.58 -19.74
N ILE A 170 -3.47 -5.28 -19.92
CA ILE A 170 -4.68 -4.63 -19.44
C ILE A 170 -5.81 -5.02 -20.39
N ILE A 171 -6.80 -5.71 -19.86
CA ILE A 171 -7.99 -6.16 -20.59
C ILE A 171 -9.11 -5.15 -20.44
N GLU A 172 -9.29 -4.62 -19.23
CA GLU A 172 -10.22 -3.51 -18.98
C GLU A 172 -9.58 -2.40 -18.16
N ASP A 173 -10.05 -1.20 -18.48
CA ASP A 173 -9.67 0.05 -17.87
C ASP A 173 -10.92 0.92 -17.83
N CYS A 174 -11.60 0.91 -16.68
CA CYS A 174 -12.95 1.44 -16.55
C CYS A 174 -13.24 1.92 -15.12
N THR A 175 -14.40 2.53 -14.94
CA THR A 175 -14.89 2.88 -13.60
C THR A 175 -15.35 1.63 -12.85
N LYS A 176 -15.44 1.73 -11.51
CA LYS A 176 -15.93 0.60 -10.70
C LYS A 176 -17.37 0.19 -11.07
N ASP A 177 -18.24 1.14 -11.41
CA ASP A 177 -19.63 0.86 -11.72
C ASP A 177 -19.78 0.10 -13.04
N GLU A 178 -18.96 0.46 -14.04
CA GLU A 178 -18.87 -0.29 -15.30
C GLU A 178 -18.33 -1.71 -15.07
N PHE A 179 -17.22 -1.83 -14.34
CA PHE A 179 -16.58 -3.13 -14.11
C PHE A 179 -17.48 -4.10 -13.36
N PHE A 180 -18.13 -3.65 -12.28
CA PHE A 180 -18.94 -4.50 -11.41
C PHE A 180 -20.40 -4.65 -11.84
N GLY A 181 -20.90 -3.75 -12.70
CA GLY A 181 -22.25 -3.79 -13.24
C GLY A 181 -22.35 -4.58 -14.53
N THR A 182 -21.57 -4.23 -15.55
CA THR A 182 -21.56 -4.94 -16.84
C THR A 182 -20.15 -4.89 -17.44
N PRO A 183 -19.24 -5.76 -16.96
CA PRO A 183 -17.88 -5.79 -17.48
C PRO A 183 -17.87 -6.09 -18.98
N ARG A 184 -17.01 -5.40 -19.71
CA ARG A 184 -17.05 -5.35 -21.19
C ARG A 184 -16.46 -6.60 -21.84
N SER A 185 -15.54 -7.27 -21.17
CA SER A 185 -14.82 -8.43 -21.68
C SER A 185 -15.36 -9.74 -21.12
N GLU A 186 -15.40 -10.78 -21.95
CA GLU A 186 -15.75 -12.14 -21.54
C GLU A 186 -14.86 -12.63 -20.39
N ARG A 187 -13.58 -12.23 -20.40
CA ARG A 187 -12.62 -12.62 -19.38
C ARG A 187 -12.94 -12.02 -18.01
N ALA A 188 -13.32 -10.74 -17.96
CA ALA A 188 -13.73 -10.10 -16.71
C ALA A 188 -15.07 -10.66 -16.22
N GLN A 189 -16.03 -10.94 -17.11
CA GLN A 189 -17.29 -11.61 -16.77
C GLN A 189 -17.03 -12.97 -16.11
N LEU A 190 -16.16 -13.80 -16.71
CA LEU A 190 -15.79 -15.11 -16.17
C LEU A 190 -15.02 -14.99 -14.84
N PHE A 191 -14.21 -13.96 -14.67
CA PHE A 191 -13.51 -13.71 -13.42
C PHE A 191 -14.48 -13.34 -12.29
N LEU A 192 -15.38 -12.38 -12.54
CA LEU A 192 -16.37 -11.94 -11.57
C LEU A 192 -17.36 -13.03 -11.19
N SER A 193 -17.78 -13.89 -12.14
CA SER A 193 -18.68 -15.00 -11.83
C SER A 193 -18.06 -16.00 -10.86
N LYS A 194 -16.74 -16.22 -10.90
CA LYS A 194 -16.06 -17.11 -9.96
C LYS A 194 -15.89 -16.52 -8.56
N ILE A 195 -15.86 -15.20 -8.43
CA ILE A 195 -15.55 -14.51 -7.18
C ILE A 195 -16.81 -14.05 -6.45
N LEU A 196 -17.86 -13.65 -7.18
CA LEU A 196 -19.11 -13.13 -6.59
C LEU A 196 -20.13 -14.22 -6.20
N HIS A 197 -19.83 -15.50 -6.46
CA HIS A 197 -20.66 -16.64 -6.05
C HIS A 197 -20.25 -17.25 -4.69
N HIS A 198 -19.36 -16.58 -3.96
CA HIS A 198 -19.00 -16.91 -2.58
C HIS A 198 -19.32 -15.73 -1.65
#